data_AF-A0A3B9DU26-F1
#
_entry.id   AF-A0A3B9DU26-F1
#
_cell.length_a   1.000
_cell.length_b   1.000
_cell.length_c   1.000
_cell.angle_alpha   90.00
_cell.angle_beta   90.00
_cell.angle_gamma   90.00
#
_symmetry.space_group_name_H-M   'P 1'
#
loop_
_entity.id
_entity.type
_entity.pdbx_description
1 polymer ?
#
loop_
_entity_poly.entity_id
_entity_poly.type
_entity_poly.pdbx_seq_one_letter_code
_entity_poly.pdbx_strand_id
1 'polypeptide(L)'
;MDGSPLRGSFFGSKVWNSTSKYHRVIWQCNNKFKGDHKCARPHLDEETIKARFVVAFNAVLDSKDNILEDCRLMQSALTNYTGVDEEIQSLLEEIDVVTELTKRCIAENSQTAQNQAEYKVRYNGFVARYEKAKTRVAELRSIKNVRQAQADAIGTFMFKVQELDTLSEFDEKLWLTVIDTVTVYADGRMTLKFQGETEINA
;
A
#
# COMPACT_ATOMS: atom_id res chain seq x y z
N MET A 1 -30.51 -19.05 2.78
CA MET A 1 -29.97 -19.95 1.75
C MET A 1 -28.52 -20.20 2.11
N ASP A 2 -28.23 -21.42 2.53
CA ASP A 2 -27.00 -21.85 3.20
C ASP A 2 -25.84 -21.95 2.19
N GLY A 3 -24.90 -21.01 2.28
CA GLY A 3 -23.65 -20.97 1.54
C GLY A 3 -22.52 -21.78 2.20
N SER A 4 -22.81 -22.94 2.79
CA SER A 4 -21.79 -23.81 3.37
C SER A 4 -20.88 -24.42 2.30
N PRO A 5 -19.54 -24.20 2.34
CA PRO A 5 -18.60 -24.74 1.36
C PRO A 5 -18.28 -26.25 1.53
N LEU A 6 -19.06 -27.00 2.31
CA LEU A 6 -18.53 -28.13 3.08
C LEU A 6 -18.79 -29.53 2.54
N ARG A 7 -18.78 -29.76 1.22
CA ARG A 7 -18.65 -31.14 0.68
C ARG A 7 -17.74 -31.19 -0.55
N GLY A 8 -16.49 -30.80 -0.37
CA GLY A 8 -15.42 -30.99 -1.36
C GLY A 8 -14.08 -31.14 -0.65
N SER A 9 -13.16 -31.92 -1.23
CA SER A 9 -11.74 -31.95 -0.85
C SER A 9 -10.95 -31.16 -1.90
N PHE A 10 -9.66 -30.94 -1.66
CA PHE A 10 -8.76 -30.35 -2.63
C PHE A 10 -8.88 -31.06 -3.99
N PHE A 11 -8.83 -30.27 -5.06
CA PHE A 11 -8.75 -30.81 -6.41
C PHE A 11 -7.36 -31.41 -6.62
N GLY A 12 -7.30 -32.50 -7.37
CA GLY A 12 -6.05 -33.10 -7.82
C GLY A 12 -6.07 -33.26 -9.33
N SER A 13 -4.90 -33.13 -9.95
CA SER A 13 -4.75 -33.41 -11.38
C SER A 13 -5.02 -34.89 -11.67
N LYS A 14 -5.65 -35.14 -12.83
CA LYS A 14 -5.85 -36.46 -13.43
C LYS A 14 -5.53 -36.33 -14.92
N VAL A 15 -4.83 -37.32 -15.47
CA VAL A 15 -4.58 -37.39 -16.91
C VAL A 15 -5.64 -38.26 -17.55
N TRP A 16 -6.34 -37.74 -18.54
CA TRP A 16 -7.26 -38.48 -19.39
C TRP A 16 -6.60 -38.77 -20.74
N ASN A 17 -6.84 -39.97 -21.28
CA ASN A 17 -6.28 -40.44 -22.55
C ASN A 17 -4.74 -40.41 -22.61
N SER A 18 -4.08 -40.94 -21.57
CA SER A 18 -2.62 -40.87 -21.37
C SER A 18 -1.74 -41.43 -22.49
N THR A 19 -2.28 -42.31 -23.34
CA THR A 19 -1.56 -42.95 -24.46
C THR A 19 -1.91 -42.38 -25.83
N SER A 20 -2.69 -41.29 -25.89
CA SER A 20 -3.20 -40.71 -27.14
C SER A 20 -2.70 -39.28 -27.34
N LYS A 21 -2.66 -38.83 -28.60
CA LYS A 21 -2.44 -37.40 -28.95
C LYS A 21 -3.50 -36.46 -28.36
N TYR A 22 -4.63 -37.01 -27.89
CA TYR A 22 -5.69 -36.28 -27.20
C TYR A 22 -5.56 -36.32 -25.67
N HIS A 23 -4.35 -36.54 -25.13
CA HIS A 23 -4.12 -36.47 -23.69
C HIS A 23 -4.54 -35.09 -23.15
N ARG A 24 -5.23 -35.07 -22.02
CA ARG A 24 -5.66 -33.83 -21.34
C ARG A 24 -5.44 -33.96 -19.84
N VAL A 25 -5.02 -32.85 -19.23
CA VAL A 25 -4.98 -32.72 -17.78
C VAL A 25 -6.28 -32.10 -17.33
N ILE A 26 -7.00 -32.84 -16.48
CA ILE A 26 -8.18 -32.33 -15.81
C ILE A 26 -7.91 -32.20 -14.32
N TRP A 27 -8.63 -31.29 -13.68
CA TRP A 27 -8.65 -31.10 -12.25
C TRP A 27 -9.99 -31.56 -11.72
N GLN A 28 -9.96 -32.49 -10.76
CA GLN A 28 -11.17 -33.07 -10.18
C GLN A 28 -11.02 -33.16 -8.66
N CYS A 29 -12.12 -32.92 -7.94
CA CYS A 29 -12.19 -33.16 -6.49
C CYS A 29 -11.68 -34.57 -6.15
N ASN A 30 -10.70 -34.68 -5.25
CA ASN A 30 -10.13 -35.97 -4.85
C ASN A 30 -11.13 -36.90 -4.15
N ASN A 31 -12.26 -36.37 -3.68
CA ASN A 31 -13.36 -37.14 -3.10
C ASN A 31 -14.53 -37.33 -4.08
N LYS A 32 -14.32 -37.15 -5.40
CA LYS A 32 -15.40 -37.26 -6.41
C LYS A 32 -16.21 -38.55 -6.30
N PHE A 33 -15.53 -39.66 -6.03
CA PHE A 33 -16.12 -41.00 -5.96
C PHE A 33 -15.91 -41.70 -4.61
N LYS A 34 -15.52 -40.97 -3.55
CA LYS A 34 -15.26 -41.55 -2.22
C LYS A 34 -16.49 -41.42 -1.32
N GLY A 35 -16.81 -42.48 -0.56
CA GLY A 35 -17.92 -42.51 0.41
C GLY A 35 -19.31 -42.55 -0.23
N ASP A 36 -20.34 -42.46 0.60
CA ASP A 36 -21.76 -42.59 0.18
C ASP A 36 -22.29 -41.36 -0.58
N HIS A 37 -21.65 -40.20 -0.40
CA HIS A 37 -22.01 -38.95 -1.05
C HIS A 37 -20.91 -38.49 -2.01
N LYS A 38 -21.17 -38.62 -3.31
CA LYS A 38 -20.27 -38.15 -4.37
C LYS A 38 -20.22 -36.63 -4.40
N CYS A 39 -19.02 -36.06 -4.60
CA CYS A 39 -18.87 -34.61 -4.77
C CYS A 39 -19.61 -34.15 -6.04
N ALA A 40 -20.49 -33.14 -5.90
CA ALA A 40 -21.26 -32.59 -7.00
C ALA A 40 -20.45 -31.68 -7.94
N ARG A 41 -19.30 -31.14 -7.49
CA ARG A 41 -18.48 -30.20 -8.26
C ARG A 41 -18.00 -30.82 -9.58
N PRO A 42 -18.01 -30.07 -10.69
CA PRO A 42 -17.55 -30.57 -11.98
C PRO A 42 -16.03 -30.79 -11.97
N HIS A 43 -15.52 -31.43 -13.03
CA HIS A 43 -14.10 -31.39 -13.35
C HIS A 43 -13.82 -30.15 -14.21
N LEU A 44 -12.60 -29.65 -14.17
CA LEU A 44 -12.16 -28.53 -14.98
C LEU A 44 -10.97 -28.97 -15.84
N ASP A 45 -10.98 -28.61 -17.12
CA ASP A 45 -9.79 -28.73 -17.95
C ASP A 45 -8.74 -27.70 -17.51
N GLU A 46 -7.47 -28.09 -17.48
CA GLU A 46 -6.39 -27.18 -17.10
C GLU A 46 -6.37 -25.90 -17.95
N GLU A 47 -6.60 -26.03 -19.26
CA GLU A 47 -6.68 -24.90 -20.18
C GLU A 47 -7.85 -23.95 -19.87
N THR A 48 -8.96 -24.46 -19.32
CA THR A 48 -10.07 -23.61 -18.86
C THR A 48 -9.67 -22.81 -17.63
N ILE A 49 -8.93 -23.41 -16.70
CA ILE A 49 -8.43 -22.72 -15.50
C ILE A 49 -7.47 -21.60 -15.92
N LYS A 50 -6.53 -21.90 -16.81
CA LYS A 50 -5.57 -20.93 -17.36
C LYS A 50 -6.25 -19.78 -18.08
N ALA A 51 -7.23 -20.05 -18.95
CA ALA A 51 -7.97 -19.01 -19.67
C ALA A 51 -8.77 -18.11 -18.72
N ARG A 52 -9.45 -18.70 -17.72
CA ARG A 52 -10.19 -17.94 -16.71
C ARG A 52 -9.28 -17.09 -15.82
N PHE A 53 -8.07 -17.54 -15.54
CA PHE A 53 -7.06 -16.73 -14.85
C PHE A 53 -6.72 -15.47 -15.64
N VAL A 54 -6.41 -15.60 -16.93
CA VAL A 54 -6.05 -14.46 -17.79
C VAL A 54 -7.18 -13.43 -17.80
N VAL A 55 -8.43 -13.86 -17.94
CA VAL A 55 -9.61 -12.98 -17.87
C VAL A 55 -9.71 -12.30 -16.50
N ALA A 56 -9.60 -13.07 -15.41
CA ALA A 56 -9.71 -12.54 -14.06
C ALA A 56 -8.61 -11.52 -13.73
N PHE A 57 -7.37 -11.81 -14.13
CA PHE A 57 -6.23 -10.92 -13.94
C PHE A 57 -6.39 -9.63 -14.74
N ASN A 58 -6.81 -9.72 -16.00
CA ASN A 58 -7.05 -8.54 -16.82
C ASN A 58 -8.21 -7.68 -16.28
N ALA A 59 -9.25 -8.29 -15.69
CA ALA A 59 -10.31 -7.55 -15.01
C ALA A 59 -9.81 -6.77 -13.77
N VAL A 60 -8.81 -7.32 -13.05
CA VAL A 60 -8.13 -6.57 -11.98
C VAL A 60 -7.33 -5.40 -12.57
N LEU A 61 -6.65 -5.61 -13.70
CA LEU A 61 -5.93 -4.55 -14.41
C LEU A 61 -6.85 -3.46 -14.97
N ASP A 62 -8.09 -3.76 -15.35
CA ASP A 62 -9.04 -2.71 -15.79
C ASP A 62 -9.34 -1.70 -14.68
N SER A 63 -9.20 -2.10 -13.41
CA SER A 63 -9.35 -1.20 -12.25
C SER A 63 -8.08 -0.40 -11.91
N LYS A 64 -6.97 -0.69 -12.59
CA LYS A 64 -5.65 -0.09 -12.34
C LYS A 64 -5.65 1.43 -12.44
N ASP A 65 -6.34 1.99 -13.42
CA ASP A 65 -6.37 3.45 -13.61
C ASP A 65 -7.03 4.15 -12.42
N ASN A 66 -8.06 3.54 -11.82
CA ASN A 66 -8.69 4.07 -10.60
C ASN A 66 -7.72 4.01 -9.41
N ILE A 67 -7.01 2.89 -9.24
CA ILE A 67 -5.99 2.72 -8.18
C ILE A 67 -4.88 3.77 -8.33
N LEU A 68 -4.42 4.01 -9.56
CA LEU A 68 -3.39 5.01 -9.86
C LEU A 68 -3.89 6.43 -9.56
N GLU A 69 -5.15 6.73 -9.86
CA GLU A 69 -5.74 8.04 -9.58
C GLU A 69 -5.88 8.29 -8.07
N ASP A 70 -6.36 7.30 -7.32
CA ASP A 70 -6.41 7.38 -5.85
C ASP A 70 -5.01 7.57 -5.26
N CYS A 71 -4.01 6.88 -5.79
CA CYS A 71 -2.62 7.05 -5.38
C CYS A 71 -2.10 8.46 -5.67
N ARG A 72 -2.43 9.07 -6.83
CA ARG A 72 -2.06 10.46 -7.15
C ARG A 72 -2.68 11.43 -6.16
N LEU A 73 -3.96 11.24 -5.81
CA LEU A 73 -4.64 12.07 -4.81
C LEU A 73 -3.96 11.98 -3.43
N MET A 74 -3.65 10.76 -2.98
CA MET A 74 -2.92 10.54 -1.73
C MET A 74 -1.53 11.17 -1.76
N GLN A 75 -0.78 10.98 -2.84
CA GLN A 75 0.58 11.53 -3.00
C GLN A 75 0.57 13.07 -3.01
N SER A 76 -0.41 13.68 -3.68
CA SER A 76 -0.60 15.13 -3.68
C SER A 76 -0.90 15.66 -2.27
N ALA A 77 -1.78 14.98 -1.52
CA ALA A 77 -2.10 15.36 -0.15
C ALA A 77 -0.89 15.25 0.80
N LEU A 78 -0.02 14.26 0.61
CA LEU A 78 1.20 14.07 1.41
C LEU A 78 2.28 15.11 1.09
N THR A 79 2.39 15.53 -0.17
CA THR A 79 3.43 16.46 -0.65
C THR A 79 3.00 17.92 -0.68
N ASN A 80 1.76 18.24 -0.28
CA ASN A 80 1.36 19.62 -0.05
C ASN A 80 2.01 20.17 1.22
N TYR A 81 3.16 20.82 1.06
CA TYR A 81 3.95 21.40 2.14
C TYR A 81 3.71 22.89 2.37
N THR A 82 2.80 23.54 1.61
CA THR A 82 2.60 25.00 1.64
C THR A 82 2.50 25.58 3.05
N GLY A 83 1.53 25.14 3.86
CA GLY A 83 1.37 25.64 5.23
C GLY A 83 2.52 25.27 6.18
N VAL A 84 3.17 24.13 5.98
CA VAL A 84 4.33 23.71 6.79
C VAL A 84 5.56 24.58 6.47
N ASP A 85 5.77 24.87 5.19
CA ASP A 85 6.88 25.71 4.72
C ASP A 85 6.70 27.17 5.14
N GLU A 86 5.46 27.68 5.11
CA GLU A 86 5.10 28.99 5.68
C GLU A 86 5.36 29.06 7.20
N GLU A 87 4.95 28.04 7.96
CA GLU A 87 5.21 27.98 9.40
C GLU A 87 6.71 27.92 9.70
N ILE A 88 7.48 27.10 8.98
CA ILE A 88 8.94 27.03 9.12
C ILE A 88 9.56 28.41 8.83
N GLN A 89 9.15 29.08 7.76
CA GLN A 89 9.68 30.38 7.39
C GLN A 89 9.42 31.42 8.49
N SER A 90 8.19 31.49 9.01
CA SER A 90 7.84 32.39 10.10
C SER A 90 8.65 32.12 11.38
N LEU A 91 8.88 30.85 11.71
CA LEU A 91 9.69 30.47 12.88
C LEU A 91 11.17 30.80 12.70
N LEU A 92 11.72 30.70 11.48
CA LEU A 92 13.09 31.11 11.19
C LEU A 92 13.26 32.63 11.34
N GLU A 93 12.28 33.41 10.87
CA GLU A 93 12.25 34.86 11.08
C GLU A 93 12.16 35.21 12.58
N GLU A 94 11.35 34.49 13.35
CA GLU A 94 11.30 34.65 14.81
C GLU A 94 12.65 34.35 15.45
N ILE A 95 13.33 33.29 15.03
CA ILE A 95 14.67 32.93 15.51
C ILE A 95 15.67 34.06 15.26
N ASP A 96 15.66 34.67 14.08
CA ASP A 96 16.53 35.80 13.75
C ASP A 96 16.24 37.01 14.63
N VAL A 97 14.96 37.37 14.81
CA VAL A 97 14.55 38.48 15.67
C VAL A 97 14.98 38.25 17.12
N VAL A 98 14.73 37.06 17.67
CA VAL A 98 15.09 36.73 19.06
C VAL A 98 16.60 36.70 19.24
N THR A 99 17.35 36.25 18.23
CA THR A 99 18.82 36.28 18.23
C THR A 99 19.34 37.71 18.34
N GLU A 100 18.81 38.64 17.55
CA GLU A 100 19.21 40.04 17.59
C GLU A 100 18.81 40.72 18.91
N LEU A 101 17.61 40.43 19.44
CA LEU A 101 17.19 40.92 20.76
C LEU A 101 18.12 40.41 21.88
N THR A 102 18.54 39.15 21.80
CA THR A 102 19.48 38.56 22.77
C THR A 102 20.84 39.25 22.71
N LYS A 103 21.39 39.49 21.51
CA LYS A 103 22.66 40.22 21.33
C LYS A 103 22.58 41.63 21.92
N ARG A 104 21.50 42.37 21.66
CA ARG A 104 21.28 43.72 22.22
C ARG A 104 21.19 43.68 23.74
N CYS A 105 20.42 42.74 24.30
CA CYS A 105 20.29 42.57 25.75
C CYS A 105 21.63 42.33 26.44
N ILE A 106 22.50 41.52 25.84
CA ILE A 106 23.87 41.28 26.34
C ILE A 106 24.72 42.55 26.24
N ALA A 107 24.70 43.24 25.10
CA ALA A 107 25.48 44.44 24.87
C ALA A 107 25.10 45.57 25.86
N GLU A 108 23.80 45.79 26.09
CA GLU A 108 23.31 46.79 27.04
C GLU A 108 23.77 46.49 28.47
N ASN A 109 23.70 45.24 28.92
CA ASN A 109 24.16 44.84 30.26
C ASN A 109 25.68 44.94 30.41
N SER A 110 26.43 44.79 29.30
CA SER A 110 27.89 44.99 29.30
C SER A 110 28.29 46.47 29.34
N GLN A 111 27.47 47.37 28.78
CA GLN A 111 27.77 48.80 28.70
C GLN A 111 27.25 49.59 29.90
N THR A 112 26.14 49.16 30.49
CA THR A 112 25.47 49.86 31.58
C THR A 112 25.10 48.86 32.67
N ALA A 113 25.40 49.19 33.92
CA ALA A 113 25.02 48.33 35.05
C ALA A 113 23.48 48.24 35.15
N GLN A 114 22.94 47.03 34.97
CA GLN A 114 21.51 46.75 35.08
C GLN A 114 21.17 45.97 36.35
N ASN A 115 19.89 45.98 36.72
CA ASN A 115 19.37 45.05 37.72
C ASN A 115 19.55 43.60 37.22
N GLN A 116 20.33 42.81 37.96
CA GLN A 116 20.71 41.47 37.55
C GLN A 116 19.55 40.47 37.56
N ALA A 117 18.52 40.69 38.40
CA ALA A 117 17.33 39.84 38.40
C ALA A 117 16.48 40.08 37.15
N GLU A 118 16.24 41.34 36.80
CA GLU A 118 15.48 41.74 35.62
C GLU A 118 16.19 41.32 34.32
N TYR A 119 17.52 41.53 34.24
CA TYR A 119 18.33 41.06 33.12
C TYR A 119 18.18 39.55 32.90
N LYS A 120 18.31 38.75 33.97
CA LYS A 120 18.19 37.28 33.89
C LYS A 120 16.81 36.86 33.41
N VAL A 121 15.74 37.49 33.90
CA VAL A 121 14.37 37.20 33.44
C VAL A 121 14.22 37.47 31.94
N ARG A 122 14.69 38.64 31.47
CA ARG A 122 14.64 39.03 30.06
C ARG A 122 15.46 38.10 29.17
N TYR A 123 16.70 37.85 29.54
CA TYR A 123 17.60 36.95 28.81
C TYR A 123 17.04 35.52 28.73
N ASN A 124 16.59 34.96 29.85
CA ASN A 124 16.01 33.62 29.89
C ASN A 124 14.71 33.53 29.06
N GLY A 125 13.93 34.61 29.00
CA GLY A 125 12.76 34.71 28.14
C GLY A 125 13.11 34.60 26.65
N PHE A 126 14.19 35.27 26.21
CA PHE A 126 14.69 35.14 24.84
C PHE A 126 15.22 33.74 24.54
N VAL A 127 16.01 33.15 25.46
CA VAL A 127 16.50 31.77 25.31
C VAL A 127 15.34 30.79 25.18
N ALA A 128 14.30 30.93 26.01
CA ALA A 128 13.13 30.06 25.95
C ALA A 128 12.36 30.18 24.62
N ARG A 129 12.17 31.40 24.10
CA ARG A 129 11.56 31.62 22.78
C ARG A 129 12.39 30.99 21.66
N TYR A 130 13.70 31.20 21.68
CA TYR A 130 14.61 30.65 20.69
C TYR A 130 14.56 29.11 20.66
N GLU A 131 14.68 28.46 21.82
CA GLU A 131 14.66 26.99 21.89
C GLU A 131 13.29 26.42 21.49
N LYS A 132 12.20 27.11 21.84
CA LYS A 132 10.84 26.72 21.41
C LYS A 132 10.72 26.77 19.88
N ALA A 133 11.10 27.88 19.25
CA ALA A 133 11.00 28.04 17.80
C ALA A 133 11.92 27.04 17.07
N LYS A 134 13.14 26.86 17.54
CA LYS A 134 14.11 25.89 17.00
C LYS A 134 13.60 24.45 17.08
N THR A 135 13.02 24.07 18.23
CA THR A 135 12.43 22.74 18.42
C THR A 135 11.28 22.53 17.44
N ARG A 136 10.39 23.51 17.29
CA ARG A 136 9.26 23.44 16.36
C ARG A 136 9.71 23.30 14.90
N VAL A 137 10.74 24.05 14.48
CA VAL A 137 11.31 23.91 13.13
C VAL A 137 11.85 22.49 12.89
N ALA A 138 12.53 21.91 13.89
CA ALA A 138 13.06 20.55 13.78
C ALA A 138 11.93 19.51 13.67
N GLU A 139 10.86 19.65 14.45
CA GLU A 139 9.66 18.80 14.37
C GLU A 139 9.00 18.87 13.00
N LEU A 140 8.74 20.07 12.47
CA LEU A 140 8.11 20.27 11.17
C LEU A 140 8.94 19.66 10.04
N ARG A 141 10.26 19.82 10.07
CA ARG A 141 11.18 19.17 9.12
C ARG A 141 11.14 17.65 9.22
N SER A 142 11.05 17.10 10.43
CA SER A 142 10.91 15.65 10.64
C SER A 142 9.61 15.12 10.05
N ILE A 143 8.48 15.82 10.28
CA ILE A 143 7.18 15.47 9.69
C ILE A 143 7.26 15.47 8.17
N LYS A 144 7.89 16.50 7.57
CA LYS A 144 8.09 16.60 6.12
C LYS A 144 8.88 15.41 5.57
N ASN A 145 9.95 14.99 6.25
CA ASN A 145 10.74 13.83 5.85
C ASN A 145 9.92 12.52 5.89
N VAL A 146 9.10 12.32 6.92
CA VAL A 146 8.24 11.13 7.02
C VAL A 146 7.19 11.11 5.90
N ARG A 147 6.54 12.24 5.64
CA ARG A 147 5.56 12.37 4.55
C ARG A 147 6.22 12.17 3.18
N GLN A 148 7.43 12.68 2.99
CA GLN A 148 8.17 12.47 1.75
C GLN A 148 8.46 10.99 1.51
N ALA A 149 8.94 10.27 2.53
CA ALA A 149 9.19 8.84 2.41
C ALA A 149 7.91 8.05 2.07
N GLN A 150 6.76 8.45 2.61
CA GLN A 150 5.47 7.86 2.25
C GLN A 150 5.08 8.17 0.79
N ALA A 151 5.27 9.42 0.34
CA ALA A 151 5.00 9.82 -1.04
C ALA A 151 5.91 9.08 -2.04
N ASP A 152 7.18 8.84 -1.69
CA ASP A 152 8.13 8.09 -2.51
C ASP A 152 7.75 6.60 -2.60
N ALA A 153 7.26 6.02 -1.49
CA ALA A 153 6.74 4.66 -1.46
C ALA A 153 5.50 4.51 -2.37
N ILE A 154 4.57 5.48 -2.33
CA ILE A 154 3.42 5.52 -3.23
C ILE A 154 3.89 5.65 -4.70
N GLY A 155 4.85 6.52 -4.98
CA GLY A 155 5.41 6.66 -6.34
C GLY A 155 6.04 5.37 -6.86
N THR A 156 6.77 4.65 -6.00
CA THR A 156 7.35 3.34 -6.33
C THR A 156 6.26 2.30 -6.61
N PHE A 157 5.20 2.28 -5.81
CA PHE A 157 4.05 1.41 -6.03
C PHE A 157 3.35 1.72 -7.36
N MET A 158 3.03 2.99 -7.60
CA MET A 158 2.41 3.44 -8.84
C MET A 158 3.23 3.06 -10.07
N PHE A 159 4.56 3.21 -10.02
CA PHE A 159 5.45 2.80 -11.11
C PHE A 159 5.31 1.30 -11.42
N LYS A 160 5.38 0.45 -10.39
CA LYS A 160 5.20 -1.01 -10.57
C LYS A 160 3.83 -1.36 -11.12
N VAL A 161 2.79 -0.72 -10.60
CA VAL A 161 1.42 -0.92 -11.09
C VAL A 161 1.32 -0.49 -12.55
N GLN A 162 1.88 0.66 -12.93
CA GLN A 162 1.93 1.18 -14.30
C GLN A 162 2.61 0.19 -15.27
N GLU A 163 3.67 -0.49 -14.85
CA GLU A 163 4.39 -1.48 -15.67
C GLU A 163 3.63 -2.80 -15.87
N LEU A 164 2.58 -3.08 -15.09
CA LEU A 164 1.73 -4.26 -15.32
C LEU A 164 0.97 -4.11 -16.63
N ASP A 165 1.18 -5.05 -17.55
CA ASP A 165 0.45 -5.14 -18.80
C ASP A 165 -0.56 -6.29 -18.77
N THR A 166 -1.55 -6.19 -19.64
CA THR A 166 -2.54 -7.24 -19.86
C THR A 166 -1.86 -8.53 -20.30
N LEU A 167 -2.36 -9.65 -19.77
CA LEU A 167 -1.88 -10.96 -20.16
C LEU A 167 -2.55 -11.39 -21.46
N SER A 168 -1.74 -11.74 -22.45
CA SER A 168 -2.20 -12.44 -23.66
C SER A 168 -2.29 -13.96 -23.46
N GLU A 169 -1.49 -14.50 -22.54
CA GLU A 169 -1.42 -15.93 -22.22
C GLU A 169 -1.18 -16.17 -20.73
N PHE A 170 -1.34 -17.42 -20.31
CA PHE A 170 -1.13 -17.81 -18.91
C PHE A 170 0.36 -17.79 -18.55
N ASP A 171 0.71 -17.08 -17.48
CA ASP A 171 2.04 -17.10 -16.87
C ASP A 171 2.01 -17.88 -15.54
N GLU A 172 2.73 -19.01 -15.50
CA GLU A 172 2.80 -19.90 -14.35
C GLU A 172 3.47 -19.23 -13.13
N LYS A 173 4.52 -18.43 -13.33
CA LYS A 173 5.21 -17.75 -12.23
C LYS A 173 4.31 -16.70 -11.62
N LEU A 174 3.62 -15.94 -12.47
CA LEU A 174 2.66 -14.94 -12.03
C LEU A 174 1.52 -15.60 -11.26
N TRP A 175 0.93 -16.68 -11.77
CA TRP A 175 -0.08 -17.46 -11.09
C TRP A 175 0.34 -17.86 -9.67
N LEU A 176 1.52 -18.47 -9.52
CA LEU A 176 2.05 -18.89 -8.22
C LEU A 176 2.32 -17.73 -7.26
N THR A 177 2.52 -16.53 -7.81
CA THR A 177 2.79 -15.32 -7.03
C THR A 177 1.50 -14.62 -6.59
N VAL A 178 0.47 -14.59 -7.43
CA VAL A 178 -0.70 -13.72 -7.22
C VAL A 178 -1.95 -14.47 -6.78
N ILE A 179 -2.05 -15.77 -6.97
CA ILE A 179 -3.21 -16.56 -6.53
C ILE A 179 -2.96 -17.15 -5.14
N ASP A 180 -3.94 -16.98 -4.25
CA ASP A 180 -4.00 -17.64 -2.94
C ASP A 180 -4.76 -18.96 -3.08
N THR A 181 -6.03 -18.91 -3.49
CA THR A 181 -6.89 -20.08 -3.60
C THR A 181 -7.86 -19.95 -4.77
N VAL A 182 -8.20 -21.08 -5.39
CA VAL A 182 -9.26 -21.18 -6.39
C VAL A 182 -10.38 -22.04 -5.86
N THR A 183 -11.58 -21.47 -5.80
CA THR A 183 -12.78 -22.16 -5.31
C THR A 183 -13.70 -22.52 -6.47
N VAL A 184 -14.02 -23.80 -6.60
CA VAL A 184 -14.96 -24.31 -7.62
C VAL A 184 -16.28 -24.66 -6.95
N TYR A 185 -17.38 -24.14 -7.47
CA TYR A 185 -18.73 -24.35 -6.96
C TYR A 185 -19.45 -25.47 -7.73
N ALA A 186 -20.55 -25.97 -7.15
CA ALA A 186 -21.32 -27.08 -7.73
C ALA A 186 -21.99 -26.72 -9.05
N ASP A 187 -22.29 -25.44 -9.27
CA ASP A 187 -22.85 -24.88 -10.49
C ASP A 187 -21.80 -24.59 -11.59
N GLY A 188 -20.53 -24.89 -11.32
CA GLY A 188 -19.43 -24.66 -12.26
C GLY A 188 -18.84 -23.25 -12.23
N ARG A 189 -19.29 -22.37 -11.32
CA ARG A 189 -18.59 -21.11 -11.06
C ARG A 189 -17.19 -21.37 -10.48
N MET A 190 -16.26 -20.49 -10.83
CA MET A 190 -14.90 -20.49 -10.31
C MET A 190 -14.59 -19.12 -9.73
N THR A 191 -14.15 -19.07 -8.48
CA THR A 191 -13.70 -17.82 -7.84
C THR A 191 -12.20 -17.93 -7.61
N LEU A 192 -11.46 -16.96 -8.15
CA LEU A 192 -10.04 -16.80 -7.89
C LEU A 192 -9.86 -15.79 -6.77
N LYS A 193 -9.23 -16.22 -5.69
CA LYS A 193 -8.80 -15.36 -4.60
C LYS A 193 -7.34 -15.01 -4.81
N PHE A 194 -7.06 -13.72 -4.94
CA PHE A 194 -5.71 -13.19 -5.09
C PHE A 194 -5.04 -13.00 -3.72
N GLN A 195 -3.71 -13.01 -3.70
CA GLN A 195 -2.92 -12.56 -2.57
C GLN A 195 -3.29 -11.11 -2.27
N GLY A 196 -3.84 -10.83 -1.08
CA GLY A 196 -4.44 -9.52 -0.75
C GLY A 196 -5.98 -9.48 -0.74
N GLU A 197 -6.64 -10.63 -0.63
CA GLU A 197 -8.10 -10.78 -0.39
C GLU A 197 -9.03 -10.31 -1.52
N THR A 198 -8.51 -9.90 -2.66
CA THR A 198 -9.34 -9.62 -3.85
C THR A 198 -9.92 -10.93 -4.40
N GLU A 199 -11.23 -10.99 -4.60
CA GLU A 199 -11.92 -12.15 -5.17
C GLU A 199 -12.59 -11.80 -6.50
N ILE A 200 -12.29 -12.57 -7.55
CA ILE A 200 -12.89 -12.41 -8.88
C ILE A 200 -13.64 -13.69 -9.27
N ASN A 201 -14.89 -13.53 -9.68
CA ASN A 201 -15.66 -14.59 -10.30
C ASN A 201 -15.27 -14.69 -11.77
N ALA A 202 -14.71 -15.85 -12.16
CA ALA A 202 -14.26 -16.13 -13.51
C ALA A 202 -15.01 -17.31 -14.14
#